data_AF-A0A496YV08-F1
#
_entry.id   AF-A0A496YV08-F1
#
_cell.length_a   1.000
_cell.length_b   1.000
_cell.length_c   1.000
_cell.angle_alpha   90.00
_cell.angle_beta   90.00
_cell.angle_gamma   90.00
#
_symmetry.space_group_name_H-M   'P 1'
#
loop_
_entity.id
_entity.type
_entity.pdbx_description
1 polymer ?
#
loop_
_entity_poly.entity_id
_entity_poly.type
_entity_poly.pdbx_seq_one_letter_code
_entity_poly.pdbx_strand_id
1 'polypeptide(L)'
;MLARIEKSRKFRFFVILAALFFLLSPLCFAAEVHEGRDRKADLKDLLYRFINFALMLVILIWGLKKARIKDFFSSRSEEIKKKLDSLKRGKEEAEKRYREIEKKLQEFEKEKENILERFRKEGIAEKERIIAEAKQRVKQIIEQAELTIEQEMNSAKERLKEDVVDLAAEKAQQIISRKITDKDQEHLVNEFLERVEKIH
;
A
#
# COMPACT_ATOMS: atom_id res chain seq x y z
N MET A 1 3.60 6.00 -49.29
CA MET A 1 4.88 6.74 -49.10
C MET A 1 5.79 6.71 -50.33
N LEU A 2 5.90 5.57 -51.03
CA LEU A 2 6.84 5.38 -52.16
C LEU A 2 6.58 6.28 -53.39
N ALA A 3 5.31 6.52 -53.77
CA ALA A 3 4.95 7.38 -54.91
C ALA A 3 5.34 8.87 -54.73
N ARG A 4 5.45 9.35 -53.47
CA ARG A 4 5.82 10.75 -53.17
C ARG A 4 7.33 10.98 -53.31
N ILE A 5 8.11 9.96 -52.96
CA ILE A 5 9.58 9.95 -53.08
C ILE A 5 9.97 9.91 -54.56
N GLU A 6 9.31 9.07 -55.36
CA GLU A 6 9.54 8.99 -56.81
C GLU A 6 9.25 10.30 -57.53
N LYS A 7 8.16 11.00 -57.18
CA LYS A 7 7.80 12.30 -57.75
C LYS A 7 8.83 13.39 -57.40
N SER A 8 9.40 13.35 -56.19
CA SER A 8 10.47 14.28 -55.77
C SER A 8 11.82 13.98 -56.45
N ARG A 9 12.14 12.70 -56.69
CA ARG A 9 13.33 12.30 -57.48
C ARG A 9 13.20 12.73 -58.92
N LYS A 10 12.06 12.48 -59.57
CA LYS A 10 11.78 12.92 -60.96
C LYS A 10 11.81 14.45 -61.07
N PHE A 11 11.31 15.17 -60.06
CA PHE A 11 11.36 16.63 -60.02
C PHE A 11 12.78 17.18 -59.82
N ARG A 12 13.56 16.62 -58.89
CA ARG A 12 14.98 16.98 -58.71
C ARG A 12 15.80 16.67 -59.97
N PHE A 13 15.55 15.53 -60.60
CA PHE A 13 16.20 15.15 -61.85
C PHE A 13 15.83 16.10 -62.99
N PHE A 14 14.57 16.54 -63.08
CA PHE A 14 14.11 17.53 -64.05
C PHE A 14 14.73 18.91 -63.84
N VAL A 15 14.84 19.38 -62.59
CA VAL A 15 15.50 20.66 -62.26
C VAL A 15 17.00 20.59 -62.55
N ILE A 16 17.66 19.48 -62.24
CA ILE A 16 19.08 19.25 -62.55
C ILE A 16 19.28 19.19 -64.08
N LEU A 17 18.40 18.49 -64.80
CA LEU A 17 18.45 18.39 -66.27
C LEU A 17 18.21 19.75 -66.94
N ALA A 18 17.26 20.54 -66.44
CA ALA A 18 17.00 21.90 -66.90
C ALA A 18 18.18 22.84 -66.60
N ALA A 19 18.82 22.72 -65.43
CA ALA A 19 20.03 23.46 -65.08
C ALA A 19 21.24 23.04 -65.93
N LEU A 20 21.35 21.75 -66.27
CA LEU A 20 22.38 21.24 -67.18
C LEU A 20 22.18 21.78 -68.60
N PHE A 21 20.93 21.79 -69.09
CA PHE A 21 20.56 22.40 -70.37
C PHE A 21 20.85 23.90 -70.41
N PHE A 22 20.68 24.58 -69.27
CA PHE A 22 21.03 25.98 -69.09
C PHE A 22 22.53 26.25 -69.15
N LEU A 23 23.34 25.37 -68.53
CA LEU A 23 24.81 25.46 -68.53
C LEU A 23 25.42 25.05 -69.87
N LEU A 24 24.77 24.17 -70.64
CA LEU A 24 25.18 23.76 -71.99
C LEU A 24 24.69 24.70 -73.10
N SER A 25 23.63 25.48 -72.89
CA SER A 25 23.15 26.48 -73.86
C SER A 25 24.24 27.47 -74.34
N PRO A 26 25.11 28.04 -73.47
CA PRO A 26 26.19 28.90 -73.92
C PRO A 26 27.31 28.17 -74.69
N LEU A 27 27.48 26.85 -74.53
CA LEU A 27 28.44 26.05 -75.30
C LEU A 27 27.96 25.83 -76.76
N CYS A 28 26.66 25.76 -76.98
CA CYS A 28 26.09 25.61 -78.32
C CYS A 28 26.15 26.93 -79.12
N PHE A 29 26.01 28.08 -78.44
CA PHE A 29 26.17 29.41 -79.04
C PHE A 29 27.64 29.87 -79.15
N ALA A 30 28.58 29.25 -78.42
CA ALA A 30 30.01 29.56 -78.54
C ALA A 30 30.68 29.00 -79.81
N ALA A 31 30.01 28.09 -80.54
CA ALA A 31 30.49 27.55 -81.81
C ALA A 31 30.21 28.46 -83.02
N GLU A 32 29.39 29.51 -82.85
CA GLU A 32 29.17 30.56 -83.86
C GLU A 32 29.80 31.88 -83.38
N VAL A 33 31.07 32.10 -83.74
CA VAL A 33 31.71 33.41 -83.64
C VAL A 33 31.08 34.31 -84.70
N HIS A 34 30.08 35.11 -84.30
CA HIS A 34 29.64 36.24 -85.11
C HIS A 34 30.64 37.39 -84.97
N GLU A 35 31.64 37.40 -85.85
CA GLU A 35 32.41 38.61 -86.18
C GLU A 35 31.43 39.64 -86.77
N GLY A 36 31.13 40.68 -86.00
CA GLY A 36 30.32 41.79 -86.47
C GLY A 36 29.85 42.66 -85.32
N ARG A 37 30.49 43.82 -85.14
CA ARG A 37 30.13 44.84 -84.15
C ARG A 37 28.74 45.39 -84.47
N ASP A 38 27.70 44.73 -83.99
CA ASP A 38 26.32 45.18 -84.10
C ASP A 38 25.68 45.17 -82.70
N ARG A 39 25.59 46.35 -82.06
CA ARG A 39 25.09 46.52 -80.68
C ARG A 39 23.70 45.88 -80.47
N LYS A 40 22.92 45.70 -81.53
CA LYS A 40 21.60 45.06 -81.47
C LYS A 40 21.66 43.53 -81.32
N ALA A 41 22.73 42.87 -81.78
CA ALA A 41 22.92 41.42 -81.61
C ALA A 41 23.32 41.07 -80.16
N ASP A 42 24.24 41.84 -79.57
CA ASP A 42 24.63 41.70 -78.15
C ASP A 42 23.45 41.93 -77.19
N LEU A 43 22.61 42.94 -77.47
CA LEU A 43 21.42 43.20 -76.66
C LEU A 43 20.37 42.07 -76.76
N LYS A 44 20.27 41.41 -77.91
CA LYS A 44 19.40 40.24 -78.09
C LYS A 44 19.93 39.03 -77.34
N ASP A 45 21.24 38.75 -77.39
CA ASP A 45 21.83 37.64 -76.62
C ASP A 45 21.68 37.87 -75.10
N LEU A 46 21.94 39.09 -74.64
CA LEU A 46 21.73 39.46 -73.23
C LEU A 46 20.26 39.28 -72.81
N LEU A 47 19.31 39.66 -73.67
CA LEU A 47 17.88 39.49 -73.43
C LEU A 47 17.49 38.00 -73.38
N TYR A 48 18.01 37.16 -74.28
CA TYR A 48 17.79 35.72 -74.24
C TYR A 48 18.34 35.08 -72.96
N ARG A 49 19.56 35.45 -72.53
CA ARG A 49 20.13 34.99 -71.25
C ARG A 49 19.27 35.42 -70.06
N PHE A 50 18.75 36.65 -70.07
CA PHE A 50 17.90 37.16 -69.00
C PHE A 50 16.55 36.44 -68.94
N ILE A 51 15.91 36.22 -70.10
CA ILE A 51 14.64 35.47 -70.21
C ILE A 51 14.84 34.03 -69.73
N ASN A 52 15.92 33.37 -70.16
CA ASN A 52 16.24 32.03 -69.72
C ASN A 52 16.41 32.03 -68.19
N PHE A 53 17.20 32.96 -67.64
CA PHE A 53 17.49 32.99 -66.20
C PHE A 53 16.21 33.22 -65.39
N ALA A 54 15.36 34.13 -65.84
CA ALA A 54 14.04 34.35 -65.26
C ALA A 54 13.18 33.08 -65.28
N LEU A 55 13.19 32.32 -66.39
CA LEU A 55 12.45 31.07 -66.52
C LEU A 55 12.96 29.99 -65.55
N MET A 56 14.28 29.87 -65.38
CA MET A 56 14.87 28.96 -64.39
C MET A 56 14.51 29.36 -62.94
N LEU A 57 14.55 30.66 -62.64
CA LEU A 57 14.20 31.21 -61.32
C LEU A 57 12.72 30.95 -60.99
N VAL A 58 11.83 31.10 -61.97
CA VAL A 58 10.39 30.78 -61.83
C VAL A 58 10.18 29.29 -61.56
N ILE A 59 10.86 28.39 -62.29
CA ILE A 59 10.79 26.94 -62.06
C ILE A 59 11.32 26.58 -60.66
N LEU A 60 12.41 27.22 -60.22
CA LEU A 60 12.99 27.00 -58.90
C LEU A 60 12.03 27.45 -57.80
N ILE A 61 11.46 28.66 -57.88
CA ILE A 61 10.50 29.16 -56.88
C ILE A 61 9.25 28.28 -56.85
N TRP A 62 8.72 27.89 -58.01
CA TRP A 62 7.56 27.00 -58.09
C TRP A 62 7.87 25.62 -57.51
N GLY A 63 9.07 25.11 -57.76
CA GLY A 63 9.60 23.86 -57.21
C GLY A 63 9.76 23.90 -55.69
N LEU A 64 10.35 24.96 -55.15
CA LEU A 64 10.54 25.13 -53.71
C LEU A 64 9.19 25.28 -52.98
N LYS A 65 8.23 26.00 -53.57
CA LYS A 65 6.85 26.08 -53.05
C LYS A 65 6.17 24.71 -53.05
N LYS A 66 6.30 23.95 -54.14
CA LYS A 66 5.71 22.60 -54.25
C LYS A 66 6.40 21.57 -53.34
N ALA A 67 7.69 21.74 -53.09
CA ALA A 67 8.48 20.92 -52.18
C ALA A 67 8.19 21.21 -50.70
N ARG A 68 7.38 22.24 -50.37
CA ARG A 68 6.92 22.56 -49.01
C ARG A 68 8.05 22.56 -47.97
N ILE A 69 9.22 23.08 -48.34
CA ILE A 69 10.41 23.06 -47.48
C ILE A 69 10.17 23.85 -46.19
N LYS A 70 9.40 24.95 -46.27
CA LYS A 70 8.97 25.73 -45.10
C LYS A 70 8.16 24.89 -44.11
N ASP A 71 7.24 24.04 -44.61
CA ASP A 71 6.41 23.18 -43.76
C ASP A 71 7.28 22.15 -43.03
N PHE A 72 8.32 21.60 -43.68
CA PHE A 72 9.25 20.67 -43.04
C PHE A 72 9.99 21.31 -41.86
N PHE A 73 10.55 22.52 -42.03
CA PHE A 73 11.23 23.22 -40.93
C PHE A 73 10.25 23.60 -39.82
N SER A 74 9.06 24.10 -40.15
CA SER A 74 8.04 24.44 -39.14
C SER A 74 7.57 23.20 -38.36
N SER A 75 7.36 22.07 -39.03
CA SER A 75 6.96 20.80 -38.42
C SER A 75 8.05 20.28 -37.48
N ARG A 76 9.32 20.41 -37.86
CA ARG A 76 10.46 20.05 -36.98
C ARG A 76 10.52 20.94 -35.73
N SER A 77 10.36 22.25 -35.90
CA SER A 77 10.32 23.19 -34.77
C SER A 77 9.14 22.90 -33.82
N GLU A 78 7.97 22.58 -34.38
CA GLU A 78 6.79 22.22 -33.59
C GLU A 78 6.98 20.87 -32.87
N GLU A 79 7.59 19.87 -33.52
CA GLU A 79 7.94 18.59 -32.90
C GLU A 79 8.88 18.78 -31.71
N ILE A 80 9.93 19.58 -31.86
CA ILE A 80 10.88 19.89 -30.78
C ILE A 80 10.16 20.64 -29.65
N LYS A 81 9.33 21.63 -29.97
CA LYS A 81 8.56 22.37 -28.97
C LYS A 81 7.63 21.44 -28.18
N LYS A 82 6.92 20.54 -28.86
CA LYS A 82 6.06 19.52 -28.22
C LYS A 82 6.86 18.58 -27.33
N LYS A 83 8.04 18.13 -27.77
CA LYS A 83 8.93 17.30 -26.95
C LYS A 83 9.39 18.06 -25.70
N LEU A 84 9.87 19.29 -25.84
CA LEU A 84 10.29 20.11 -24.70
C LEU A 84 9.15 20.37 -23.72
N ASP A 85 7.94 20.70 -24.20
CA ASP A 85 6.77 20.89 -23.34
C ASP A 85 6.38 19.59 -22.63
N SER A 86 6.44 18.43 -23.32
CA SER A 86 6.18 17.14 -22.69
C SER A 86 7.21 16.79 -21.60
N LEU A 87 8.49 17.10 -21.83
CA LEU A 87 9.55 16.90 -20.84
C LEU A 87 9.39 17.82 -19.63
N LYS A 88 9.02 19.08 -19.85
CA LYS A 88 8.71 20.02 -18.76
C LYS A 88 7.53 19.54 -17.92
N ARG A 89 6.43 19.15 -18.56
CA ARG A 89 5.26 18.57 -17.87
C ARG A 89 5.63 17.31 -17.11
N GLY A 90 6.38 16.40 -17.72
CA GLY A 90 6.86 15.20 -17.06
C GLY A 90 7.73 15.49 -15.84
N LYS A 91 8.60 16.51 -15.91
CA LYS A 91 9.41 16.97 -14.78
C LYS A 91 8.54 17.56 -13.66
N GLU A 92 7.60 18.44 -14.00
CA GLU A 92 6.69 19.06 -13.02
C GLU A 92 5.80 18.01 -12.34
N GLU A 93 5.28 17.03 -13.08
CA GLU A 93 4.51 15.91 -12.53
C GLU A 93 5.36 15.03 -11.62
N ALA A 94 6.61 14.73 -12.00
CA ALA A 94 7.53 13.97 -11.17
C ALA A 94 7.88 14.71 -9.87
N GLU A 95 8.18 16.01 -9.94
CA GLU A 95 8.42 16.85 -8.75
C GLU A 95 7.19 16.96 -7.86
N LYS A 96 5.99 17.02 -8.45
CA LYS A 96 4.73 17.03 -7.69
C LYS A 96 4.53 15.70 -6.96
N ARG A 97 4.69 14.57 -7.66
CA ARG A 97 4.60 13.23 -7.05
C ARG A 97 5.65 13.01 -5.98
N TYR A 98 6.88 13.48 -6.20
CA TYR A 98 7.94 13.41 -5.20
C TYR A 98 7.55 14.16 -3.92
N ARG A 99 7.07 15.41 -4.04
CA ARG A 99 6.59 16.19 -2.89
C ARG A 99 5.39 15.56 -2.20
N GLU A 100 4.48 14.92 -2.94
CA GLU A 100 3.35 14.19 -2.34
C GLU A 100 3.82 12.96 -1.57
N ILE A 101 4.78 12.20 -2.09
CA ILE A 101 5.36 11.03 -1.41
C ILE A 101 6.14 11.47 -0.17
N GLU A 102 6.94 12.52 -0.27
CA GLU A 102 7.70 13.08 0.86
C GLU A 102 6.78 13.52 2.00
N LYS A 103 5.69 14.23 1.68
CA LYS A 103 4.65 14.59 2.66
C LYS A 103 4.02 13.36 3.30
N LYS A 104 3.61 12.37 2.49
CA LYS A 104 3.03 11.12 3.00
C LYS A 104 4.00 10.37 3.89
N LEU A 105 5.29 10.39 3.58
CA LEU A 105 6.32 9.74 4.39
C LEU A 105 6.46 10.44 5.75
N GLN A 106 6.49 11.77 5.78
CA GLN A 106 6.52 12.55 7.02
C GLN A 106 5.26 12.33 7.87
N GLU A 107 4.08 12.27 7.24
CA GLU A 107 2.83 11.94 7.93
C GLU A 107 2.85 10.52 8.49
N PHE A 108 3.35 9.55 7.72
CA PHE A 108 3.48 8.17 8.14
C PHE A 108 4.46 8.00 9.31
N GLU A 109 5.58 8.73 9.32
CA GLU A 109 6.53 8.72 10.44
C GLU A 109 5.87 9.23 11.73
N LYS A 110 5.12 10.34 11.66
CA LYS A 110 4.36 10.86 12.80
C LYS A 110 3.27 9.89 13.25
N GLU A 111 2.54 9.28 12.32
CA GLU A 111 1.51 8.30 12.63
C GLU A 111 2.10 7.07 13.31
N LYS A 112 3.24 6.57 12.81
CA LYS A 112 3.99 5.47 13.44
C LYS A 112 4.39 5.80 14.87
N GLU A 113 4.93 6.99 15.13
CA GLU A 113 5.28 7.41 16.49
C GLU A 113 4.06 7.44 17.41
N ASN A 114 2.95 8.02 16.94
CA ASN A 114 1.69 8.06 17.67
C ASN A 114 1.16 6.65 17.97
N ILE A 115 1.23 5.74 16.99
CA ILE A 115 0.83 4.34 17.15
C ILE A 115 1.69 3.67 18.23
N LEU A 116 3.02 3.81 18.15
CA LEU A 116 3.93 3.23 19.13
C LEU A 116 3.70 3.78 20.54
N GLU A 117 3.43 5.08 20.68
CA GLU A 117 3.12 5.68 21.98
C GLU A 117 1.79 5.14 22.53
N ARG A 118 0.76 5.03 21.69
CA ARG A 118 -0.53 4.43 22.07
C ARG A 118 -0.37 2.99 22.53
N PHE A 119 0.32 2.15 21.75
CA PHE A 119 0.57 0.75 22.14
C PHE A 119 1.37 0.64 23.45
N ARG A 120 2.32 1.55 23.71
CA ARG A 120 3.03 1.59 25.00
C ARG A 120 2.09 1.94 26.15
N LYS A 121 1.25 2.97 25.99
CA LYS A 121 0.28 3.37 27.03
C LYS A 121 -0.76 2.27 27.29
N GLU A 122 -1.33 1.71 26.22
CA GLU A 122 -2.29 0.59 26.30
C GLU A 122 -1.63 -0.65 26.94
N GLY A 123 -0.38 -0.96 26.57
CA GLY A 123 0.35 -2.07 27.17
C GLY A 123 0.66 -1.90 28.66
N ILE A 124 0.99 -0.68 29.11
CA ILE A 124 1.18 -0.38 30.54
C ILE A 124 -0.14 -0.50 31.29
N ALA A 125 -1.21 0.11 30.78
CA ALA A 125 -2.53 0.05 31.39
C ALA A 125 -3.05 -1.40 31.50
N GLU A 126 -2.85 -2.20 30.45
CA GLU A 126 -3.26 -3.60 30.44
C GLU A 126 -2.43 -4.45 31.41
N LYS A 127 -1.12 -4.21 31.49
CA LYS A 127 -0.26 -4.83 32.51
C LYS A 127 -0.76 -4.53 33.92
N GLU A 128 -1.06 -3.27 34.21
CA GLU A 128 -1.59 -2.86 35.51
C GLU A 128 -2.94 -3.51 35.81
N ARG A 129 -3.84 -3.58 34.81
CA ARG A 129 -5.14 -4.25 34.90
C ARG A 129 -4.98 -5.73 35.22
N ILE A 130 -4.10 -6.45 34.51
CA ILE A 130 -3.83 -7.88 34.75
C ILE A 130 -3.28 -8.10 36.16
N ILE A 131 -2.34 -7.26 36.61
CA ILE A 131 -1.77 -7.38 37.96
C ILE A 131 -2.85 -7.11 39.03
N ALA A 132 -3.70 -6.10 38.83
CA ALA A 132 -4.79 -5.80 39.75
C ALA A 132 -5.80 -6.95 39.83
N GLU A 133 -6.21 -7.49 38.67
CA GLU A 133 -7.13 -8.62 38.57
C GLU A 133 -6.53 -9.88 39.23
N ALA A 134 -5.24 -10.15 39.00
CA ALA A 134 -4.54 -11.27 39.62
C ALA A 134 -4.51 -11.13 41.16
N LYS A 135 -4.21 -9.94 41.69
CA LYS A 135 -4.25 -9.68 43.14
C LYS A 135 -5.64 -9.88 43.72
N GLN A 136 -6.68 -9.41 43.03
CA GLN A 136 -8.07 -9.61 43.46
C GLN A 136 -8.44 -11.09 43.46
N ARG A 137 -8.08 -11.85 42.42
CA ARG A 137 -8.31 -13.29 42.35
C ARG A 137 -7.57 -14.04 43.47
N VAL A 138 -6.32 -13.68 43.74
CA VAL A 138 -5.55 -14.28 44.86
C VAL A 138 -6.27 -14.03 46.18
N LYS A 139 -6.73 -12.80 46.43
CA LYS A 139 -7.50 -12.48 47.64
C LYS A 139 -8.77 -13.33 47.76
N GLN A 140 -9.54 -13.45 46.67
CA GLN A 140 -10.74 -14.29 46.64
C GLN A 140 -10.44 -15.77 46.89
N ILE A 141 -9.34 -16.29 46.34
CA ILE A 141 -8.91 -17.68 46.57
C ILE A 141 -8.57 -17.90 48.05
N ILE A 142 -7.86 -16.95 48.68
CA ILE A 142 -7.51 -17.04 50.10
C ILE A 142 -8.78 -17.00 50.96
N GLU A 143 -9.67 -16.04 50.73
CA GLU A 143 -10.94 -15.93 51.47
C GLU A 143 -11.79 -17.21 51.32
N GLN A 144 -11.87 -17.77 50.11
CA GLN A 144 -12.58 -19.01 49.87
C GLN A 144 -11.91 -20.22 50.56
N ALA A 145 -10.58 -20.28 50.54
CA ALA A 145 -9.83 -21.33 51.22
C ALA A 145 -10.01 -21.27 52.74
N GLU A 146 -9.97 -20.08 53.33
CA GLU A 146 -10.23 -19.87 54.76
C GLU A 146 -11.64 -20.33 55.15
N LEU A 147 -12.65 -19.96 54.36
CA LEU A 147 -14.03 -20.40 54.56
C LEU A 147 -14.16 -21.93 54.48
N THR A 148 -13.52 -22.54 53.48
CA THR A 148 -13.53 -24.00 53.33
C THR A 148 -12.81 -24.70 54.48
N ILE A 149 -11.68 -24.17 54.94
CA ILE A 149 -10.95 -24.70 56.11
C ILE A 149 -11.81 -24.64 57.35
N GLU A 150 -12.53 -23.53 57.59
CA GLU A 150 -13.43 -23.39 58.73
C GLU A 150 -14.57 -24.41 58.68
N GLN A 151 -15.18 -24.58 57.51
CA GLN A 151 -16.24 -25.58 57.30
C GLN A 151 -15.75 -27.01 57.53
N GLU A 152 -14.57 -27.36 57.00
CA GLU A 152 -13.96 -28.69 57.19
C GLU A 152 -13.55 -28.92 58.65
N MET A 153 -13.02 -27.90 59.34
CA MET A 153 -12.73 -28.00 60.78
C MET A 153 -14.00 -28.26 61.60
N ASN A 154 -15.10 -27.58 61.28
CA ASN A 154 -16.37 -27.79 61.99
C ASN A 154 -16.96 -29.17 61.69
N SER A 155 -16.93 -29.62 60.44
CA SER A 155 -17.30 -30.98 60.03
C SER A 155 -16.45 -32.04 60.75
N ALA A 156 -15.14 -31.86 60.82
CA ALA A 156 -14.23 -32.78 61.50
C ALA A 156 -14.49 -32.85 63.02
N LYS A 157 -14.80 -31.71 63.65
CA LYS A 157 -15.18 -31.67 65.08
C LYS A 157 -16.47 -32.43 65.33
N GLU A 158 -17.49 -32.28 64.48
CA GLU A 158 -18.76 -32.98 64.66
C GLU A 158 -18.57 -34.49 64.50
N ARG A 159 -17.84 -34.94 63.46
CA ARG A 159 -17.48 -36.36 63.28
C ARG A 159 -16.72 -36.92 64.47
N LEU A 160 -15.72 -36.19 64.99
CA LEU A 160 -14.97 -36.63 66.16
C LEU A 160 -15.86 -36.75 67.40
N LYS A 161 -16.84 -35.85 67.55
CA LYS A 161 -17.79 -35.91 68.66
C LYS A 161 -18.71 -37.11 68.53
N GLU A 162 -19.21 -37.42 67.34
CA GLU A 162 -19.97 -38.64 67.06
C GLU A 162 -19.15 -39.89 67.40
N ASP A 163 -17.91 -39.99 66.90
CA ASP A 163 -17.01 -41.12 67.17
C ASP A 163 -16.74 -41.31 68.68
N VAL A 164 -16.57 -40.22 69.43
CA VAL A 164 -16.35 -40.25 70.88
C VAL A 164 -17.61 -40.70 71.62
N VAL A 165 -18.80 -40.25 71.20
CA VAL A 165 -20.07 -40.68 71.79
C VAL A 165 -20.29 -42.16 71.56
N ASP A 166 -20.06 -42.65 70.34
CA ASP A 166 -20.20 -44.05 69.99
C ASP A 166 -19.22 -44.94 70.78
N LEU A 167 -17.95 -44.52 70.88
CA LEU A 167 -16.96 -45.25 71.67
C LEU A 167 -17.29 -45.25 73.16
N ALA A 168 -17.78 -44.12 73.70
CA ALA A 168 -18.20 -44.03 75.09
C ALA A 168 -19.42 -44.93 75.37
N ALA A 169 -20.39 -44.96 74.47
CA ALA A 169 -21.56 -45.83 74.56
C ALA A 169 -21.16 -47.31 74.51
N GLU A 170 -20.25 -47.69 73.59
CA GLU A 170 -19.73 -49.05 73.50
C GLU A 170 -19.00 -49.46 74.79
N LYS A 171 -18.16 -48.58 75.34
CA LYS A 171 -17.47 -48.83 76.62
C LYS A 171 -18.43 -48.92 77.80
N ALA A 172 -19.43 -48.06 77.87
CA ALA A 172 -20.47 -48.13 78.89
C ALA A 172 -21.25 -49.46 78.80
N GLN A 173 -21.64 -49.88 77.60
CA GLN A 173 -22.29 -51.18 77.36
C GLN A 173 -21.40 -52.35 77.82
N GLN A 174 -20.10 -52.33 77.49
CA GLN A 174 -19.14 -53.34 77.95
C GLN A 174 -19.01 -53.38 79.47
N ILE A 175 -19.00 -52.22 80.15
CA ILE A 175 -18.92 -52.15 81.61
C ILE A 175 -20.21 -52.64 82.27
N ILE A 176 -21.37 -52.19 81.80
CA ILE A 176 -22.69 -52.60 82.32
C ILE A 176 -22.85 -54.11 82.17
N SER A 177 -22.56 -54.66 80.98
CA SER A 177 -22.64 -56.10 80.72
C SER A 177 -21.73 -56.94 81.63
N ARG A 178 -20.63 -56.38 82.14
CA ARG A 178 -19.70 -57.09 83.04
C ARG A 178 -20.03 -56.92 84.52
N LYS A 179 -20.78 -55.88 84.90
CA LYS A 179 -21.02 -55.50 86.30
C LYS A 179 -22.48 -55.63 86.76
N ILE A 180 -23.42 -55.89 85.86
CA ILE A 180 -24.84 -56.05 86.19
C ILE A 180 -25.07 -57.23 87.15
N THR A 181 -25.87 -57.00 88.19
CA THR A 181 -26.27 -58.02 89.17
C THR A 181 -27.78 -58.29 89.12
N ASP A 182 -28.24 -59.42 89.66
CA ASP A 182 -29.67 -59.79 89.66
C ASP A 182 -30.55 -58.74 90.35
N LYS A 183 -30.01 -58.06 91.37
CA LYS A 183 -30.70 -56.98 92.10
C LYS A 183 -30.88 -55.72 91.25
N ASP A 184 -29.93 -55.42 90.36
CA ASP A 184 -30.03 -54.31 89.42
C ASP A 184 -31.09 -54.57 88.35
N GLN A 185 -31.21 -55.83 87.88
CA GLN A 185 -32.24 -56.23 86.93
C GLN A 185 -33.65 -56.10 87.53
N GLU A 186 -33.84 -56.55 88.77
CA GLU A 186 -35.13 -56.42 89.47
C GLU A 186 -35.51 -54.94 89.68
N HIS A 187 -34.54 -54.09 90.03
CA HIS A 187 -34.75 -52.64 90.13
C HIS A 187 -35.17 -52.01 88.80
N LEU A 188 -34.51 -52.36 87.69
CA LEU A 188 -34.84 -51.85 86.35
C LEU A 188 -36.26 -52.25 85.90
N VAL A 189 -36.71 -53.47 86.23
CA VAL A 189 -38.08 -53.93 85.94
C VAL A 189 -39.09 -53.10 86.73
N ASN A 190 -38.85 -52.90 88.04
CA ASN A 190 -39.73 -52.08 88.87
C ASN A 190 -39.81 -50.63 88.39
N GLU A 191 -38.68 -50.02 88.02
CA GLU A 191 -38.62 -48.66 87.50
C GLU A 191 -39.30 -48.51 86.13
N PHE A 192 -39.27 -49.56 85.29
CA PHE A 192 -40.03 -49.60 84.03
C PHE A 192 -41.54 -49.67 84.28
N LEU A 193 -41.97 -50.55 85.20
CA LEU A 193 -43.38 -50.68 85.58
C LEU A 193 -43.94 -49.36 86.13
N GLU A 194 -43.18 -48.69 87.00
CA GLU A 194 -43.55 -47.40 87.60
C GLU A 194 -43.59 -46.26 86.57
N ARG A 195 -42.73 -46.28 85.54
CA ARG A 195 -42.78 -45.31 84.43
C ARG A 195 -43.98 -45.52 83.51
N VAL A 196 -44.33 -46.78 83.22
CA VAL A 196 -45.50 -47.12 82.40
C VAL A 196 -46.80 -46.75 83.12
N GLU A 197 -46.85 -46.95 84.44
CA GLU A 197 -47.96 -46.54 85.30
C GLU A 197 -48.13 -45.01 85.36
N LYS A 198 -47.05 -44.23 85.24
CA LYS A 198 -47.10 -42.75 85.18
C LYS A 198 -47.45 -42.16 83.81
N ILE A 199 -47.38 -42.94 82.73
CA ILE A 199 -47.68 -42.50 81.36
C ILE A 199 -49.16 -42.77 80.99
N HIS A 200 -49.86 -43.59 81.77
CA HIS A 200 -51.32 -43.69 81.80
C HIS A 200 -51.91 -42.91 82.97
#